data_AF-A0A6A6N944-F1
#
_entry.id   AF-A0A6A6N944-F1
#
_cell.length_a   1.000
_cell.length_b   1.000
_cell.length_c   1.000
_cell.angle_alpha   90.00
_cell.angle_beta   90.00
_cell.angle_gamma   90.00
#
_symmetry.space_group_name_H-M   'P 1'
#
loop_
_entity.id
_entity.type
_entity.pdbx_description
1 polymer ?
#
loop_
_entity_poly.entity_id
_entity_poly.type
_entity_poly.pdbx_seq_one_letter_code
_entity_poly.pdbx_strand_id
1 'polypeptide(L)'
;MAHGHMIPTVDMAKLFASRGLKTTIITTPLNSLLFSKTIERNKNFGINVDLRILKFPSVEAGLPEGCENVDSITPHENGGIHLIKNFLQATSMLQEPLEKLLQECHPDCLVADMFFPWATDAAAKFGIPRLVFHGTSFFSLCTRDCINQYQPHKKVSSDSEPFLVPYLPSEIKLTRKQLPETERQEDETDLTKLVKASIESESKSFGVLVNSFYELEPAYADYYRKVLGRRAWHIGPVSLCNRGIEDKAQRGKESSILVEIAIALEASRQQFIWVVRREKNNQEDEEQWLPEGFEERMEGKGLIIRGWAPQVLILDHEAIGGFVTHCGWNSTLEGITAGKPMVTWPVSAEQFYNEKLVIEVLKIGIGVGVKEWVKWHGDHVEAKL
;
A
#
# COMPACT_ATOMS: atom_id res chain seq x y z
N MET A 1 7.84 -7.40 -4.29
CA MET A 1 6.91 -6.73 -5.22
C MET A 1 5.50 -6.95 -4.73
N ALA A 2 4.73 -5.88 -4.63
CA ALA A 2 3.34 -5.88 -4.16
C ALA A 2 2.54 -4.92 -5.03
N HIS A 3 1.29 -5.24 -5.33
CA HIS A 3 0.46 -4.44 -6.23
C HIS A 3 0.30 -2.99 -5.73
N GLY A 4 0.16 -2.82 -4.42
CA GLY A 4 0.07 -1.51 -3.75
C GLY A 4 1.30 -0.62 -3.93
N HIS A 5 2.46 -1.18 -4.23
CA HIS A 5 3.70 -0.43 -4.48
C HIS A 5 3.99 -0.29 -5.98
N MET A 6 3.68 -1.31 -6.77
CA MET A 6 3.96 -1.30 -8.20
C MET A 6 3.10 -0.31 -8.98
N ILE A 7 1.79 -0.23 -8.72
CA ILE A 7 0.91 0.77 -9.38
C ILE A 7 1.47 2.19 -9.22
N PRO A 8 1.64 2.72 -8.00
CA PRO A 8 2.12 4.09 -7.85
C PRO A 8 3.55 4.28 -8.37
N THR A 9 4.37 3.23 -8.42
CA THR A 9 5.70 3.28 -9.05
C THR A 9 5.59 3.44 -10.57
N VAL A 10 4.67 2.74 -11.22
CA VAL A 10 4.40 2.89 -12.66
C VAL A 10 3.86 4.29 -12.96
N ASP A 11 2.92 4.78 -12.15
CA ASP A 11 2.36 6.14 -12.29
C ASP A 11 3.45 7.21 -12.11
N MET A 12 4.31 7.05 -11.11
CA MET A 12 5.48 7.91 -10.90
C MET A 12 6.45 7.86 -12.09
N ALA A 13 6.72 6.68 -12.65
CA ALA A 13 7.57 6.54 -13.83
C ALA A 13 6.98 7.26 -15.05
N LYS A 14 5.66 7.16 -15.28
CA LYS A 14 4.97 7.94 -16.32
C LYS A 14 5.10 9.44 -16.07
N LEU A 15 4.97 9.88 -14.82
CA LEU A 15 5.14 11.29 -14.45
C LEU A 15 6.54 11.79 -14.83
N PHE A 16 7.60 11.05 -14.48
CA PHE A 16 8.97 11.41 -14.88
C PHE A 16 9.15 11.40 -16.41
N ALA A 17 8.68 10.36 -17.10
CA ALA A 17 8.77 10.24 -18.56
C ALA A 17 8.02 11.39 -19.28
N SER A 18 6.86 11.81 -18.76
CA SER A 18 6.10 12.94 -19.30
C SER A 18 6.83 14.29 -19.22
N ARG A 19 7.88 14.38 -18.39
CA ARG A 19 8.76 15.54 -18.27
C ARG A 19 10.04 15.43 -19.11
N GLY A 20 10.11 14.44 -20.00
CA GLY A 20 11.24 14.22 -20.90
C GLY A 20 12.41 13.44 -20.27
N LEU A 21 12.24 12.86 -19.08
CA LEU A 21 13.28 12.06 -18.44
C LEU A 21 13.28 10.63 -18.99
N LYS A 22 14.46 10.12 -19.32
CA LYS A 22 14.63 8.70 -19.65
C LYS A 22 14.33 7.87 -18.41
N THR A 23 13.25 7.11 -18.47
CA THR A 23 12.71 6.41 -17.29
C THR A 23 12.65 4.92 -17.56
N THR A 24 13.20 4.14 -16.63
CA THR A 24 13.25 2.67 -16.69
C THR A 24 12.66 2.09 -15.43
N ILE A 25 11.72 1.16 -15.56
CA ILE A 25 11.21 0.36 -14.44
C ILE A 25 11.93 -1.00 -14.43
N ILE A 26 12.45 -1.36 -13.26
CA ILE A 26 13.01 -2.68 -13.00
C ILE A 26 11.92 -3.54 -12.37
N THR A 27 11.64 -4.69 -12.97
CA THR A 27 10.64 -5.65 -12.48
C THR A 27 11.05 -7.08 -12.82
N THR A 28 10.17 -8.04 -12.59
CA THR A 28 10.42 -9.46 -12.83
C THR A 28 9.46 -10.02 -13.90
N PRO A 29 9.74 -11.19 -14.50
CA PRO A 29 8.97 -11.71 -15.62
C PRO A 29 7.46 -11.70 -15.40
N LEU A 30 6.96 -12.23 -14.28
CA LEU A 30 5.52 -12.34 -14.04
C LEU A 30 4.87 -11.01 -13.65
N ASN A 31 5.60 -10.15 -12.93
CA ASN A 31 5.10 -8.81 -12.59
C ASN A 31 5.09 -7.86 -13.80
N SER A 32 5.94 -8.08 -14.80
CA SER A 32 5.98 -7.27 -16.02
C SER A 32 4.65 -7.34 -16.80
N LEU A 33 3.98 -8.49 -16.76
CA LEU A 33 2.71 -8.73 -17.44
C LEU A 33 1.56 -7.87 -16.88
N LEU A 34 1.68 -7.40 -15.63
CA LEU A 34 0.68 -6.57 -14.97
C LEU A 34 0.64 -5.14 -15.55
N PHE A 35 1.75 -4.65 -16.09
CA PHE A 35 1.88 -3.25 -16.53
C PHE A 35 2.37 -3.10 -17.98
N SER A 36 2.74 -4.18 -18.66
CA SER A 36 3.19 -4.16 -20.06
C SER A 36 2.17 -3.47 -20.97
N LYS A 37 0.88 -3.85 -20.86
CA LYS A 37 -0.21 -3.24 -21.63
C LYS A 37 -0.32 -1.74 -21.40
N THR A 38 -0.22 -1.33 -20.14
CA THR A 38 -0.28 0.08 -19.74
C THR A 38 0.91 0.86 -20.30
N ILE A 39 2.12 0.29 -20.24
CA ILE A 39 3.33 0.93 -20.75
C ILE A 39 3.31 1.01 -22.28
N GLU A 40 2.92 -0.05 -22.98
CA GLU A 40 2.78 -0.08 -24.43
C GLU A 40 1.78 0.97 -24.93
N ARG A 41 0.62 1.09 -24.28
CA ARG A 41 -0.35 2.14 -24.61
C ARG A 41 0.24 3.54 -24.46
N ASN A 42 1.02 3.78 -23.42
CA ASN A 42 1.62 5.09 -23.16
C ASN A 42 2.70 5.49 -24.18
N LYS A 43 3.37 4.51 -24.81
CA LYS A 43 4.27 4.79 -25.95
C LYS A 43 3.54 5.46 -27.11
N ASN A 44 2.28 5.09 -27.36
CA ASN A 44 1.46 5.72 -28.41
C ASN A 44 1.15 7.20 -28.10
N PHE A 45 1.26 7.62 -26.84
CA PHE A 45 1.11 9.00 -26.39
C PHE A 45 2.44 9.74 -26.22
N GLY A 46 3.55 9.17 -26.70
CA GLY A 46 4.90 9.75 -26.59
C GLY A 46 5.52 9.64 -25.20
N ILE A 47 4.91 8.90 -24.27
CA ILE A 47 5.44 8.65 -22.92
C ILE A 47 6.22 7.33 -22.97
N ASN A 48 7.54 7.43 -23.08
CA ASN A 48 8.42 6.27 -23.18
C ASN A 48 8.96 5.86 -21.80
N VAL A 49 8.48 4.72 -21.31
CA VAL A 49 9.01 4.03 -20.13
C VAL A 49 9.62 2.70 -20.58
N ASP A 50 10.90 2.51 -20.28
CA ASP A 50 11.63 1.28 -20.57
C ASP A 50 11.40 0.24 -19.46
N LEU A 51 11.45 -1.03 -19.83
CA LEU A 51 11.39 -2.15 -18.88
C LEU A 51 12.72 -2.90 -18.85
N ARG A 52 13.23 -3.15 -17.64
CA ARG A 52 14.34 -4.08 -17.39
C ARG A 52 13.82 -5.21 -16.51
N ILE A 53 13.99 -6.43 -17.01
CA ILE A 53 13.48 -7.64 -16.36
C ILE A 53 14.64 -8.35 -15.66
N LEU A 54 14.54 -8.51 -14.34
CA LEU A 54 15.46 -9.31 -13.55
C LEU A 54 14.81 -10.66 -13.23
N LYS A 55 15.56 -11.76 -13.33
CA LYS A 55 15.08 -13.07 -12.87
C LYS A 55 14.85 -13.00 -11.37
N PHE A 56 13.63 -13.30 -10.92
CA PHE A 56 13.36 -13.42 -9.49
C PHE A 56 13.85 -14.78 -8.99
N PRO A 57 14.65 -14.84 -7.91
CA PRO A 57 15.24 -16.08 -7.43
C PRO A 57 14.25 -16.86 -6.54
N SER A 58 13.07 -17.20 -7.08
CA SER A 58 12.03 -17.91 -6.32
C SER A 58 12.55 -19.24 -5.76
N VAL A 59 13.00 -20.13 -6.64
CA VAL A 59 13.40 -21.50 -6.25
C VAL A 59 14.66 -21.47 -5.39
N GLU A 60 15.61 -20.60 -5.72
CA GLU A 60 16.86 -20.43 -4.98
C GLU A 60 16.64 -19.93 -3.55
N ALA A 61 15.55 -19.18 -3.30
CA ALA A 61 15.13 -18.74 -1.97
C ALA A 61 14.15 -19.71 -1.29
N GLY A 62 13.82 -20.85 -1.91
CA GLY A 62 12.88 -21.83 -1.36
C GLY A 62 11.40 -21.43 -1.50
N LEU A 63 11.06 -20.62 -2.48
CA LEU A 63 9.67 -20.33 -2.88
C LEU A 63 9.22 -21.27 -4.00
N PRO A 64 7.89 -21.51 -4.14
CA PRO A 64 7.34 -22.11 -5.33
C PRO A 64 7.76 -21.35 -6.60
N GLU A 65 7.96 -22.07 -7.69
CA GLU A 65 8.25 -21.47 -9.00
C GLU A 65 7.12 -20.50 -9.40
N GLY A 66 7.49 -19.32 -9.90
CA GLY A 66 6.54 -18.26 -10.25
C GLY A 66 5.99 -17.45 -9.06
N CYS A 67 6.45 -17.69 -7.83
CA CYS A 67 6.13 -16.84 -6.69
C CYS A 67 7.00 -15.56 -6.71
N GLU A 68 6.65 -14.60 -7.58
CA GLU A 68 7.35 -13.32 -7.75
C GLU A 68 6.61 -12.14 -7.13
N ASN A 69 5.40 -12.35 -6.61
CA ASN A 69 4.57 -11.31 -6.02
C ASN A 69 4.14 -11.71 -4.61
N VAL A 70 4.25 -10.82 -3.63
CA VAL A 70 3.84 -11.14 -2.25
C VAL A 70 2.33 -11.39 -2.17
N ASP A 71 1.54 -10.76 -3.06
CA ASP A 71 0.09 -10.94 -3.14
C ASP A 71 -0.33 -12.36 -3.58
N SER A 72 0.57 -13.16 -4.16
CA SER A 72 0.30 -14.56 -4.51
C SER A 72 0.58 -15.54 -3.36
N ILE A 73 1.13 -15.07 -2.23
CA ILE A 73 1.39 -15.91 -1.06
C ILE A 73 0.10 -16.00 -0.26
N THR A 74 -0.60 -17.13 -0.35
CA THR A 74 -1.81 -17.40 0.44
C THR A 74 -1.42 -17.93 1.83
N PRO A 75 -1.87 -17.32 2.93
CA PRO A 75 -1.48 -17.74 4.28
C PRO A 75 -2.25 -18.95 4.83
N HIS A 76 -3.01 -19.69 4.01
CA HIS A 76 -3.97 -20.70 4.49
C HIS A 76 -3.35 -21.92 5.19
N GLU A 77 -2.02 -22.04 5.20
CA GLU A 77 -1.33 -23.07 5.96
C GLU A 77 -0.21 -22.45 6.78
N ASN A 78 0.15 -23.09 7.90
CA ASN A 78 1.25 -22.71 8.80
C ASN A 78 2.62 -22.45 8.10
N GLY A 79 2.74 -22.69 6.78
CA GLY A 79 3.85 -22.30 5.93
C GLY A 79 3.85 -20.86 5.39
N GLY A 80 2.77 -20.09 5.50
CA GLY A 80 2.67 -18.73 4.92
C GLY A 80 3.72 -17.73 5.44
N ILE A 81 4.04 -17.78 6.73
CA ILE A 81 5.09 -16.93 7.33
C ILE A 81 6.48 -17.29 6.78
N HIS A 82 6.76 -18.57 6.58
CA HIS A 82 8.02 -19.03 5.99
C HIS A 82 8.14 -18.58 4.54
N LEU A 83 7.05 -18.58 3.77
CA LEU A 83 7.03 -18.07 2.40
C LEU A 83 7.30 -16.56 2.35
N ILE A 84 6.74 -15.76 3.26
CA ILE A 84 7.04 -14.32 3.34
C ILE A 84 8.53 -14.11 3.64
N LYS A 85 9.10 -14.87 4.58
CA LYS A 85 10.54 -14.81 4.88
C LYS A 85 11.39 -15.14 3.65
N ASN A 86 11.08 -16.24 2.97
CA ASN A 86 11.76 -16.63 1.74
C ASN A 86 11.62 -15.57 0.64
N PHE A 87 10.48 -14.89 0.58
CA PHE A 87 10.26 -13.76 -0.33
C PHE A 87 11.16 -12.57 -0.02
N LEU A 88 11.30 -12.18 1.24
CA LEU A 88 12.23 -11.12 1.64
C LEU A 88 13.69 -11.51 1.34
N GLN A 89 14.06 -12.77 1.57
CA GLN A 89 15.37 -13.29 1.18
C GLN A 89 15.58 -13.21 -0.35
N ALA A 90 14.62 -13.67 -1.15
CA ALA A 90 14.66 -13.59 -2.61
C ALA A 90 14.86 -12.14 -3.09
N THR A 91 14.19 -11.17 -2.45
CA THR A 91 14.39 -9.76 -2.79
C THR A 91 15.80 -9.24 -2.47
N SER A 92 16.43 -9.74 -1.40
CA SER A 92 17.81 -9.35 -1.05
C SER A 92 18.82 -9.92 -2.06
N MET A 93 18.55 -11.10 -2.63
CA MET A 93 19.36 -11.70 -3.69
C MET A 93 19.31 -10.91 -5.01
N LEU A 94 18.38 -9.97 -5.17
CA LEU A 94 18.36 -9.05 -6.32
C LEU A 94 19.44 -7.96 -6.25
N GLN A 95 20.19 -7.86 -5.15
CA GLN A 95 21.24 -6.87 -5.00
C GLN A 95 22.33 -6.98 -6.07
N GLU A 96 22.92 -8.16 -6.26
CA GLU A 96 23.98 -8.34 -7.26
C GLU A 96 23.47 -8.10 -8.70
N PRO A 97 22.29 -8.64 -9.12
CA PRO A 97 21.68 -8.26 -10.40
C PRO A 97 21.44 -6.76 -10.57
N LEU A 98 20.99 -6.06 -9.51
CA LEU A 98 20.80 -4.61 -9.56
C LEU A 98 22.14 -3.90 -9.74
N GLU A 99 23.18 -4.28 -9.01
CA GLU A 99 24.51 -3.67 -9.11
C GLU A 99 25.09 -3.80 -10.51
N LYS A 100 24.97 -4.97 -11.15
CA LYS A 100 25.36 -5.17 -12.56
C LYS A 100 24.60 -4.23 -13.48
N LEU A 101 23.28 -4.12 -13.32
CA LEU A 101 22.46 -3.23 -14.14
C LEU A 101 22.82 -1.75 -13.94
N LEU A 102 23.11 -1.33 -12.71
CA LEU A 102 23.55 0.03 -12.40
C LEU A 102 24.91 0.34 -13.03
N GLN A 103 25.83 -0.63 -13.03
CA GLN A 103 27.11 -0.52 -13.72
C GLN A 103 26.95 -0.42 -15.24
N GLU A 104 26.00 -1.14 -15.83
CA GLU A 104 25.79 -1.09 -17.28
C GLU A 104 25.07 0.19 -17.73
N CYS A 105 24.06 0.63 -16.97
CA CYS A 105 23.18 1.72 -17.37
C CYS A 105 23.62 3.09 -16.87
N HIS A 106 24.39 3.16 -15.78
CA HIS A 106 24.83 4.38 -15.11
C HIS A 106 23.75 5.48 -15.02
N PRO A 107 22.58 5.21 -14.41
CA PRO A 107 21.50 6.19 -14.31
C PRO A 107 21.87 7.36 -13.39
N ASP A 108 21.27 8.54 -13.64
CA ASP A 108 21.47 9.73 -12.81
C ASP A 108 20.89 9.60 -11.39
N CYS A 109 19.90 8.73 -11.21
CA CYS A 109 19.25 8.48 -9.92
C CYS A 109 18.59 7.10 -9.91
N LEU A 110 18.57 6.47 -8.73
CA LEU A 110 17.79 5.27 -8.45
C LEU A 110 16.63 5.62 -7.51
N VAL A 111 15.39 5.39 -7.94
CA VAL A 111 14.24 5.37 -7.01
C VAL A 111 13.99 3.92 -6.62
N ALA A 112 14.12 3.60 -5.33
CA ALA A 112 13.95 2.24 -4.83
C ALA A 112 13.00 2.19 -3.64
N ASP A 113 12.15 1.17 -3.65
CA ASP A 113 11.16 0.91 -2.63
C ASP A 113 11.77 0.80 -1.22
N MET A 114 10.99 1.17 -0.20
CA MET A 114 11.39 1.09 1.20
C MET A 114 11.86 -0.31 1.64
N PHE A 115 11.37 -1.37 1.00
CA PHE A 115 11.76 -2.76 1.30
C PHE A 115 13.11 -3.17 0.70
N PHE A 116 13.81 -2.27 -0.01
CA PHE A 116 15.18 -2.49 -0.51
C PHE A 116 16.17 -1.53 0.17
N PRO A 117 16.38 -1.63 1.49
CA PRO A 117 17.30 -0.72 2.18
C PRO A 117 18.74 -0.82 1.64
N TRP A 118 19.15 -2.03 1.22
CA TRP A 118 20.43 -2.33 0.58
C TRP A 118 20.65 -1.62 -0.77
N ALA A 119 19.58 -1.12 -1.41
CA ALA A 119 19.69 -0.38 -2.67
C ALA A 119 20.46 0.94 -2.52
N THR A 120 20.51 1.49 -1.28
CA THR A 120 21.32 2.67 -0.96
C THR A 120 22.80 2.39 -1.18
N ASP A 121 23.31 1.33 -0.57
CA ASP A 121 24.73 0.96 -0.66
C ASP A 121 25.07 0.45 -2.07
N ALA A 122 24.16 -0.29 -2.70
CA ALA A 122 24.30 -0.74 -4.08
C ALA A 122 24.47 0.43 -5.07
N ALA A 123 23.65 1.49 -4.95
CA ALA A 123 23.76 2.68 -5.78
C ALA A 123 25.01 3.52 -5.46
N ALA A 124 25.37 3.62 -4.17
CA ALA A 124 26.54 4.37 -3.71
C ALA A 124 27.86 3.85 -4.29
N LYS A 125 27.99 2.53 -4.54
CA LYS A 125 29.16 1.93 -5.21
C LYS A 125 29.50 2.58 -6.55
N PHE A 126 28.50 3.14 -7.23
CA PHE A 126 28.63 3.77 -8.55
C PHE A 126 28.41 5.28 -8.50
N GLY A 127 28.35 5.89 -7.31
CA GLY A 127 28.11 7.32 -7.13
C GLY A 127 26.68 7.77 -7.49
N ILE A 128 25.71 6.85 -7.52
CA ILE A 128 24.33 7.13 -7.93
C ILE A 128 23.49 7.52 -6.71
N PRO A 129 22.81 8.68 -6.69
CA PRO A 129 21.92 9.04 -5.60
C PRO A 129 20.67 8.16 -5.58
N ARG A 130 20.37 7.59 -4.40
CA ARG A 130 19.16 6.78 -4.18
C ARG A 130 18.07 7.61 -3.50
N LEU A 131 16.85 7.56 -4.03
CA LEU A 131 15.62 8.07 -3.42
C LEU A 131 14.78 6.91 -2.89
N VAL A 132 14.22 7.06 -1.69
CA VAL A 132 13.29 6.08 -1.10
C VAL A 132 11.87 6.37 -1.55
N PHE A 133 11.09 5.34 -1.87
CA PHE A 133 9.66 5.44 -2.09
C PHE A 133 8.90 4.48 -1.16
N HIS A 134 8.02 5.02 -0.30
CA HIS A 134 7.22 4.23 0.64
C HIS A 134 5.83 3.89 0.13
N GLY A 135 5.25 4.76 -0.71
CA GLY A 135 3.85 4.64 -1.12
C GLY A 135 2.83 5.00 -0.04
N THR A 136 3.20 5.79 0.98
CA THR A 136 2.30 6.22 2.07
C THR A 136 2.35 7.74 2.35
N SER A 137 1.59 8.22 3.34
CA SER A 137 1.43 9.63 3.74
C SER A 137 2.58 10.17 4.59
N PHE A 138 2.78 11.50 4.62
CA PHE A 138 3.72 12.10 5.59
C PHE A 138 3.26 11.83 7.02
N PHE A 139 1.96 11.86 7.29
CA PHE A 139 1.38 11.55 8.59
C PHE A 139 1.85 10.19 9.10
N SER A 140 1.73 9.15 8.27
CA SER A 140 2.13 7.78 8.62
C SER A 140 3.64 7.67 8.81
N LEU A 141 4.43 8.34 7.96
CA LEU A 141 5.89 8.39 8.12
C LEU A 141 6.30 9.05 9.45
N CYS A 142 5.70 10.20 9.78
CA CYS A 142 6.00 10.93 11.02
C CYS A 142 5.54 10.16 12.27
N THR A 143 4.33 9.57 12.22
CA THR A 143 3.75 8.81 13.31
C THR A 143 4.61 7.60 13.65
N ARG A 144 5.01 6.84 12.62
CA ARG A 144 5.92 5.71 12.75
C ARG A 144 7.27 6.13 13.35
N ASP A 145 7.87 7.22 12.88
CA ASP A 145 9.15 7.70 13.40
C ASP A 145 9.06 8.04 14.90
N CYS A 146 8.01 8.74 15.31
CA CYS A 146 7.77 9.09 16.71
C CYS A 146 7.51 7.86 17.59
N ILE A 147 6.74 6.88 17.11
CA ILE A 147 6.47 5.64 17.85
C ILE A 147 7.77 4.86 18.07
N ASN A 148 8.58 4.72 17.03
CA ASN A 148 9.85 3.99 17.11
C ASN A 148 10.89 4.70 17.98
N GLN A 149 10.98 6.03 17.88
CA GLN A 149 11.95 6.81 18.63
C GLN A 149 11.61 6.90 20.14
N TYR A 150 10.34 7.16 20.48
CA TYR A 150 9.95 7.49 21.86
C TYR A 150 9.25 6.34 22.60
N GLN A 151 8.87 5.29 21.88
CA GLN A 151 8.26 4.06 22.41
C GLN A 151 7.14 4.32 23.45
N PRO A 152 6.17 5.23 23.18
CA PRO A 152 5.13 5.59 24.16
C PRO A 152 4.26 4.39 24.54
N HIS A 153 4.08 3.45 23.61
CA HIS A 153 3.35 2.21 23.80
C HIS A 153 3.96 1.32 24.88
N LYS A 154 5.26 1.41 25.19
CA LYS A 154 5.87 0.62 26.28
C LYS A 154 5.52 1.14 27.67
N LYS A 155 4.98 2.37 27.78
CA LYS A 155 4.70 3.05 29.06
C LYS A 155 3.29 2.81 29.60
N VAL A 156 2.39 2.23 28.78
CA VAL A 156 1.03 1.90 29.21
C VAL A 156 0.96 0.53 29.89
N SER A 157 -0.08 0.29 30.67
CA SER A 157 -0.27 -0.93 31.46
C SER A 157 -1.01 -2.05 30.72
N SER A 158 -1.76 -1.73 29.65
CA SER A 158 -2.52 -2.72 28.87
C SER A 158 -2.55 -2.43 27.38
N ASP A 159 -2.90 -3.44 26.57
CA ASP A 159 -2.91 -3.32 25.11
C ASP A 159 -4.00 -2.39 24.57
N SER A 160 -5.06 -2.18 25.36
CA SER A 160 -6.19 -1.32 24.98
C SER A 160 -6.11 0.07 25.62
N GLU A 161 -5.12 0.33 26.48
CA GLU A 161 -4.91 1.64 27.07
C GLU A 161 -4.38 2.61 26.01
N PRO A 162 -5.06 3.75 25.75
CA PRO A 162 -4.59 4.74 24.79
C PRO A 162 -3.34 5.47 25.31
N PHE A 163 -2.34 5.64 24.44
CA PHE A 163 -1.21 6.54 24.64
C PHE A 163 -1.21 7.66 23.61
N LEU A 164 -0.67 8.82 24.00
CA LEU A 164 -0.41 9.93 23.09
C LEU A 164 0.87 9.66 22.29
N VAL A 165 0.84 9.86 20.97
CA VAL A 165 2.05 9.87 20.15
C VAL A 165 2.76 11.20 20.35
N PRO A 166 3.98 11.22 20.92
CA PRO A 166 4.61 12.46 21.34
C PRO A 166 5.14 13.26 20.14
N TYR A 167 5.18 14.59 20.30
CA TYR A 167 5.76 15.56 19.37
C TYR A 167 5.12 15.68 17.98
N LEU A 168 4.07 14.92 17.67
CA LEU A 168 3.32 15.12 16.44
C LEU A 168 2.65 16.51 16.41
N PRO A 169 2.42 17.07 15.21
CA PRO A 169 1.69 18.34 15.06
C PRO A 169 0.27 18.35 15.65
N SER A 170 -0.38 17.19 15.74
CA SER A 170 -1.71 17.02 16.33
C SER A 170 -1.68 16.01 17.48
N GLU A 171 -2.60 16.14 18.43
CA GLU A 171 -2.76 15.16 19.51
C GLU A 171 -3.38 13.86 19.01
N ILE A 172 -2.54 12.91 18.62
CA ILE A 172 -2.98 11.59 18.14
C ILE A 172 -2.85 10.55 19.24
N LYS A 173 -3.94 9.84 19.53
CA LYS A 173 -3.96 8.72 20.47
C LYS A 173 -4.10 7.39 19.75
N LEU A 174 -3.27 6.43 20.15
CA LEU A 174 -3.28 5.06 19.65
C LEU A 174 -3.26 4.08 20.82
N THR A 175 -3.68 2.84 20.60
CA THR A 175 -3.48 1.72 21.53
C THR A 175 -2.41 0.78 20.98
N ARG A 176 -1.86 -0.12 21.82
CA ARG A 176 -0.90 -1.12 21.33
C ARG A 176 -1.52 -1.98 20.25
N LYS A 177 -2.80 -2.37 20.41
CA LYS A 177 -3.51 -3.18 19.43
C LYS A 177 -3.55 -2.57 18.02
N GLN A 178 -3.48 -1.25 17.89
CA GLN A 178 -3.49 -0.56 16.59
C GLN A 178 -2.11 -0.48 15.93
N LEU A 179 -1.04 -0.89 16.62
CA LEU A 179 0.31 -0.84 16.10
C LEU A 179 0.66 -2.09 15.28
N PRO A 180 1.47 -1.94 14.22
CA PRO A 180 2.11 -3.07 13.55
C PRO A 180 2.82 -3.99 14.54
N GLU A 181 2.74 -5.30 14.30
CA GLU A 181 3.43 -6.28 15.16
C GLU A 181 4.93 -6.00 15.30
N THR A 182 5.57 -5.51 14.23
CA THR A 182 6.99 -5.12 14.24
C THR A 182 7.32 -3.98 15.18
N GLU A 183 6.32 -3.17 15.55
CA GLU A 183 6.47 -2.06 16.50
C GLU A 183 6.02 -2.45 17.91
N ARG A 184 5.24 -3.54 18.05
CA ARG A 184 4.80 -4.09 19.34
C ARG A 184 5.84 -5.03 19.97
N GLN A 185 6.46 -5.89 19.17
CA GLN A 185 7.30 -6.97 19.66
C GLN A 185 8.72 -6.51 19.96
N GLU A 186 9.30 -7.06 21.03
CA GLU A 186 10.70 -6.83 21.39
C GLU A 186 11.65 -7.80 20.69
N ASP A 187 11.13 -8.97 20.28
CA ASP A 187 11.91 -10.01 19.63
C ASP A 187 12.34 -9.60 18.22
N GLU A 188 13.63 -9.79 17.94
CA GLU A 188 14.20 -9.45 16.65
C GLU A 188 13.91 -10.54 15.61
N THR A 189 12.94 -10.29 14.74
CA THR A 189 12.62 -11.10 13.56
C THR A 189 13.25 -10.53 12.29
N ASP A 190 13.35 -11.32 11.22
CA ASP A 190 13.85 -10.84 9.91
C ASP A 190 13.02 -9.65 9.38
N LEU A 191 11.71 -9.63 9.65
CA LEU A 191 10.84 -8.52 9.29
C LEU A 191 11.16 -7.25 10.11
N THR A 192 11.39 -7.38 11.42
CA THR A 192 11.81 -6.22 12.25
C THR A 192 13.18 -5.68 11.83
N LYS A 193 14.13 -6.55 11.44
CA LYS A 193 15.43 -6.14 10.88
C LYS A 193 15.25 -5.37 9.58
N LEU A 194 14.37 -5.84 8.70
CA LEU A 194 14.06 -5.15 7.45
C LEU A 194 13.42 -3.78 7.69
N VAL A 195 12.46 -3.67 8.63
CA VAL A 195 11.83 -2.40 8.98
C VAL A 195 12.85 -1.42 9.58
N LYS A 196 13.70 -1.88 10.51
CA LYS A 196 14.81 -1.06 11.05
C LYS A 196 15.73 -0.57 9.94
N ALA A 197 16.18 -1.47 9.06
CA ALA A 197 17.04 -1.12 7.94
C ALA A 197 16.35 -0.15 6.95
N SER A 198 15.05 -0.30 6.75
CA SER A 198 14.24 0.61 5.93
C SER A 198 14.27 2.04 6.48
N ILE A 199 13.99 2.22 7.77
CA ILE A 199 14.01 3.52 8.46
C ILE A 199 15.41 4.13 8.42
N GLU A 200 16.45 3.34 8.72
CA GLU A 200 17.84 3.83 8.62
C GLU A 200 18.19 4.26 7.19
N SER A 201 17.71 3.54 6.19
CA SER A 201 18.00 3.84 4.79
C SER A 201 17.41 5.18 4.37
N GLU A 202 16.32 5.67 4.97
CA GLU A 202 15.78 7.01 4.71
C GLU A 202 16.79 8.11 5.06
N SER A 203 17.56 7.93 6.13
CA SER A 203 18.58 8.89 6.57
C SER A 203 19.86 8.81 5.74
N LYS A 204 20.21 7.60 5.26
CA LYS A 204 21.41 7.34 4.44
C LYS A 204 21.20 7.66 2.96
N SER A 205 19.95 7.61 2.50
CA SER A 205 19.57 7.91 1.11
C SER A 205 19.66 9.40 0.81
N PHE A 206 19.64 9.76 -0.48
CA PHE A 206 19.65 11.15 -0.91
C PHE A 206 18.39 11.90 -0.48
N GLY A 207 17.27 11.20 -0.36
CA GLY A 207 16.00 11.70 0.13
C GLY A 207 14.83 10.76 -0.14
N VAL A 208 13.61 11.26 0.05
CA VAL A 208 12.37 10.48 0.00
C VAL A 208 11.37 11.10 -0.97
N LEU A 209 10.80 10.30 -1.85
CA LEU A 209 9.64 10.67 -2.65
C LEU A 209 8.37 10.22 -1.93
N VAL A 210 7.45 11.15 -1.74
CA VAL A 210 6.19 10.90 -1.05
C VAL A 210 5.04 11.10 -2.02
N ASN A 211 4.21 10.07 -2.18
CA ASN A 211 2.99 10.14 -2.97
C ASN A 211 1.91 10.86 -2.15
N SER A 212 2.07 12.16 -1.98
CA SER A 212 1.12 13.06 -1.32
C SER A 212 1.25 14.46 -1.94
N PHE A 213 0.46 15.43 -1.52
CA PHE A 213 0.59 16.84 -1.91
C PHE A 213 0.59 17.73 -0.66
N TYR A 214 1.23 18.88 -0.76
CA TYR A 214 1.53 19.71 0.42
C TYR A 214 0.26 20.15 1.15
N GLU A 215 -0.75 20.59 0.41
CA GLU A 215 -2.00 21.12 0.95
C GLU A 215 -2.82 20.08 1.71
N LEU A 216 -2.58 18.78 1.47
CA LEU A 216 -3.27 17.71 2.19
C LEU A 216 -2.83 17.63 3.66
N GLU A 217 -1.53 17.76 3.91
CA GLU A 217 -0.94 17.49 5.22
C GLU A 217 0.26 18.41 5.52
N PRO A 218 0.09 19.75 5.44
CA PRO A 218 1.20 20.70 5.43
C PRO A 218 2.02 20.64 6.72
N ALA A 219 1.37 20.47 7.87
CA ALA A 219 2.03 20.36 9.16
C ALA A 219 2.95 19.13 9.24
N TYR A 220 2.54 18.00 8.65
CA TYR A 220 3.31 16.76 8.65
C TYR A 220 4.42 16.78 7.58
N ALA A 221 4.17 17.38 6.42
CA ALA A 221 5.20 17.61 5.42
C ALA A 221 6.33 18.49 5.97
N ASP A 222 5.98 19.56 6.70
CA ASP A 222 6.95 20.43 7.37
C ASP A 222 7.65 19.73 8.53
N TYR A 223 6.91 18.98 9.36
CA TYR A 223 7.49 18.20 10.45
C TYR A 223 8.54 17.20 9.94
N TYR A 224 8.19 16.42 8.92
CA TYR A 224 9.10 15.43 8.32
C TYR A 224 10.40 16.08 7.81
N ARG A 225 10.30 17.26 7.19
CA ARG A 225 11.46 17.94 6.59
C ARG A 225 12.29 18.72 7.61
N LYS A 226 11.64 19.45 8.50
CA LYS A 226 12.27 20.43 9.41
C LYS A 226 12.62 19.82 10.77
N VAL A 227 11.73 18.98 11.32
CA VAL A 227 11.91 18.39 12.65
C VAL A 227 12.64 17.06 12.57
N LEU A 228 12.21 16.16 11.67
CA LEU A 228 12.91 14.89 11.45
C LEU A 228 14.14 15.02 10.52
N GLY A 229 14.36 16.21 9.94
CA GLY A 229 15.53 16.52 9.12
C GLY A 229 15.62 15.72 7.81
N ARG A 230 14.50 15.21 7.30
CA ARG A 230 14.48 14.37 6.08
C ARG A 230 14.39 15.24 4.83
N ARG A 231 15.22 14.96 3.82
CA ARG A 231 15.05 15.56 2.50
C ARG A 231 13.92 14.83 1.77
N ALA A 232 12.81 15.52 1.50
CA ALA A 232 11.65 14.89 0.90
C ALA A 232 10.94 15.77 -0.13
N TRP A 233 10.35 15.13 -1.16
CA TRP A 233 9.51 15.78 -2.17
C TRP A 233 8.16 15.09 -2.24
N HIS A 234 7.09 15.88 -2.12
CA HIS A 234 5.74 15.46 -2.48
C HIS A 234 5.58 15.54 -4.00
N ILE A 235 5.12 14.45 -4.61
CA ILE A 235 4.92 14.34 -6.07
C ILE A 235 3.54 13.80 -6.43
N GLY A 236 2.68 13.62 -5.42
CA GLY A 236 1.38 13.00 -5.57
C GLY A 236 0.23 13.99 -5.76
N PRO A 237 -1.01 13.48 -5.91
CA PRO A 237 -1.33 12.06 -6.09
C PRO A 237 -0.87 11.57 -7.47
N VAL A 238 0.08 10.62 -7.53
CA VAL A 238 0.70 10.19 -8.79
C VAL A 238 -0.32 9.52 -9.73
N SER A 239 -1.41 9.00 -9.17
CA SER A 239 -2.57 8.44 -9.88
C SER A 239 -3.16 9.38 -10.92
N LEU A 240 -3.09 10.70 -10.69
CA LEU A 240 -3.67 11.72 -11.56
C LEU A 240 -2.88 11.93 -12.86
N CYS A 241 -1.71 11.28 -13.03
CA CYS A 241 -1.06 11.23 -14.34
C CYS A 241 -1.91 10.45 -15.36
N ASN A 242 -2.78 9.56 -14.89
CA ASN A 242 -3.68 8.77 -15.72
C ASN A 242 -4.97 9.54 -16.01
N ARG A 243 -5.03 10.20 -17.16
CA ARG A 243 -6.20 10.99 -17.58
C ARG A 243 -7.19 10.22 -18.46
N GLY A 244 -6.75 9.13 -19.10
CA GLY A 244 -7.60 8.31 -19.97
C GLY A 244 -8.57 7.41 -19.19
N ILE A 245 -9.78 7.22 -19.73
CA ILE A 245 -10.80 6.34 -19.16
C ILE A 245 -10.26 4.92 -18.98
N GLU A 246 -9.48 4.42 -19.94
CA GLU A 246 -8.94 3.06 -19.87
C GLU A 246 -7.82 2.90 -18.83
N ASP A 247 -7.00 3.94 -18.59
CA ASP A 247 -5.99 3.91 -17.53
C ASP A 247 -6.67 3.93 -16.15
N LYS A 248 -7.73 4.75 -15.99
CA LYS A 248 -8.55 4.78 -14.78
C LYS A 248 -9.28 3.47 -14.54
N ALA A 249 -9.79 2.85 -15.60
CA ALA A 249 -10.48 1.57 -15.52
C ALA A 249 -9.54 0.52 -14.92
N GLN A 250 -8.35 0.32 -15.49
CA GLN A 250 -7.40 -0.77 -15.16
C GLN A 250 -6.80 -0.73 -13.75
N ARG A 251 -7.17 0.23 -12.90
CA ARG A 251 -6.60 0.45 -11.58
C ARG A 251 -7.45 -0.22 -10.48
N GLY A 252 -6.79 -0.80 -9.48
CA GLY A 252 -7.42 -1.42 -8.31
C GLY A 252 -7.10 -2.92 -8.18
N LYS A 253 -7.48 -3.52 -7.04
CA LYS A 253 -7.37 -4.96 -6.75
C LYS A 253 -8.69 -5.41 -6.11
N GLU A 254 -8.96 -6.70 -6.18
CA GLU A 254 -10.07 -7.38 -5.49
C GLU A 254 -10.05 -7.13 -3.97
N SER A 255 -11.24 -7.03 -3.35
CA SER A 255 -11.49 -6.79 -1.92
C SER A 255 -12.05 -8.03 -1.20
N SER A 256 -11.77 -8.14 0.10
CA SER A 256 -12.20 -9.30 0.93
C SER A 256 -13.71 -9.32 1.22
N ILE A 257 -14.18 -10.49 1.65
CA ILE A 257 -15.60 -10.81 1.84
C ILE A 257 -15.89 -11.02 3.32
N LEU A 258 -17.01 -10.45 3.81
CA LEU A 258 -17.56 -10.72 5.14
C LEU A 258 -19.10 -10.75 5.05
N VAL A 259 -19.72 -11.80 5.62
CA VAL A 259 -21.19 -11.95 5.73
C VAL A 259 -21.81 -10.73 6.45
N GLU A 260 -21.13 -10.23 7.49
CA GLU A 260 -21.57 -9.07 8.26
C GLU A 260 -21.71 -7.79 7.42
N ILE A 261 -20.90 -7.66 6.36
CA ILE A 261 -21.03 -6.53 5.43
C ILE A 261 -22.36 -6.63 4.69
N ALA A 262 -22.76 -7.81 4.22
CA ALA A 262 -24.04 -8.01 3.56
C ALA A 262 -25.20 -7.63 4.48
N ILE A 263 -25.20 -8.14 5.72
CA ILE A 263 -26.22 -7.82 6.73
C ILE A 263 -26.28 -6.32 7.00
N ALA A 264 -25.12 -5.66 7.18
CA ALA A 264 -25.05 -4.23 7.42
C ALA A 264 -25.56 -3.40 6.22
N LEU A 265 -25.22 -3.78 4.98
CA LEU A 265 -25.70 -3.13 3.77
C LEU A 265 -27.23 -3.21 3.67
N GLU A 266 -27.80 -4.39 3.85
CA GLU A 266 -29.26 -4.60 3.84
C GLU A 266 -29.95 -3.79 4.95
N ALA A 267 -29.43 -3.83 6.18
CA ALA A 267 -29.98 -3.09 7.31
C ALA A 267 -29.89 -1.56 7.13
N SER A 268 -28.83 -1.06 6.49
CA SER A 268 -28.61 0.38 6.25
C SER A 268 -29.62 1.01 5.31
N ARG A 269 -30.26 0.19 4.44
CA ARG A 269 -31.17 0.61 3.36
C ARG A 269 -30.55 1.60 2.37
N GLN A 270 -29.23 1.76 2.38
CA GLN A 270 -28.52 2.60 1.42
C GLN A 270 -28.33 1.84 0.10
N GLN A 271 -28.29 2.58 -1.01
CA GLN A 271 -27.85 2.01 -2.27
C GLN A 271 -26.34 1.77 -2.23
N PHE A 272 -25.88 0.67 -2.82
CA PHE A 272 -24.46 0.32 -2.77
C PHE A 272 -23.96 -0.33 -4.06
N ILE A 273 -22.66 -0.15 -4.31
CA ILE A 273 -21.88 -1.01 -5.21
C ILE A 273 -20.86 -1.71 -4.32
N TRP A 274 -20.93 -3.04 -4.25
CA TRP A 274 -20.03 -3.86 -3.45
C TRP A 274 -19.16 -4.71 -4.36
N VAL A 275 -17.86 -4.40 -4.41
CA VAL A 275 -16.88 -5.20 -5.13
C VAL A 275 -16.38 -6.29 -4.19
N VAL A 276 -16.40 -7.54 -4.65
CA VAL A 276 -16.00 -8.73 -3.88
C VAL A 276 -15.00 -9.56 -4.66
N ARG A 277 -14.01 -10.14 -3.98
CA ARG A 277 -13.02 -11.01 -4.58
C ARG A 277 -13.64 -12.28 -5.16
N ARG A 278 -13.11 -12.77 -6.29
CA ARG A 278 -13.46 -14.10 -6.82
C ARG A 278 -12.50 -15.13 -6.22
N GLU A 279 -13.00 -16.08 -5.43
CA GLU A 279 -12.17 -17.19 -4.98
C GLU A 279 -11.85 -18.11 -6.16
N LYS A 280 -10.57 -18.50 -6.29
CA LYS A 280 -10.05 -19.21 -7.47
C LYS A 280 -10.30 -20.72 -7.46
N ASN A 281 -10.73 -21.31 -6.33
CA ASN A 281 -10.74 -22.77 -6.17
C ASN A 281 -12.08 -23.43 -5.86
N ASN A 282 -13.15 -22.71 -5.53
CA ASN A 282 -14.42 -23.35 -5.20
C ASN A 282 -15.45 -23.05 -6.28
N GLN A 283 -15.47 -23.87 -7.33
CA GLN A 283 -16.60 -23.92 -8.27
C GLN A 283 -17.84 -24.56 -7.62
N GLU A 284 -17.72 -25.11 -6.41
CA GLU A 284 -18.80 -25.85 -5.72
C GLU A 284 -19.34 -25.16 -4.45
N ASP A 285 -18.67 -24.14 -3.88
CA ASP A 285 -19.19 -23.34 -2.76
C ASP A 285 -19.84 -22.04 -3.27
N GLU A 286 -20.93 -22.19 -4.02
CA GLU A 286 -21.80 -21.06 -4.31
C GLU A 286 -22.42 -20.55 -2.99
N GLU A 287 -22.02 -19.34 -2.60
CA GLU A 287 -22.81 -18.39 -1.78
C GLU A 287 -22.92 -18.60 -0.27
N GLN A 288 -22.11 -19.47 0.36
CA GLN A 288 -22.16 -19.63 1.83
C GLN A 288 -21.77 -18.36 2.62
N TRP A 289 -21.17 -17.36 1.95
CA TRP A 289 -20.79 -16.07 2.53
C TRP A 289 -21.84 -14.95 2.36
N LEU A 290 -22.94 -15.21 1.64
CA LEU A 290 -24.08 -14.31 1.55
C LEU A 290 -25.26 -14.86 2.36
N PRO A 291 -26.05 -14.01 3.03
CA PRO A 291 -27.34 -14.44 3.55
C PRO A 291 -28.22 -14.98 2.43
N GLU A 292 -28.96 -16.08 2.69
CA GLU A 292 -29.87 -16.68 1.72
C GLU A 292 -30.83 -15.64 1.15
N GLY A 293 -30.97 -15.58 -0.18
CA GLY A 293 -31.84 -14.62 -0.89
C GLY A 293 -31.38 -13.16 -0.85
N PHE A 294 -30.14 -12.86 -0.45
CA PHE A 294 -29.63 -11.49 -0.35
C PHE A 294 -29.71 -10.72 -1.68
N GLU A 295 -29.25 -11.31 -2.78
CA GLU A 295 -29.26 -10.63 -4.08
C GLU A 295 -30.67 -10.30 -4.57
N GLU A 296 -31.62 -11.22 -4.40
CA GLU A 296 -33.03 -11.00 -4.74
C GLU A 296 -33.62 -9.84 -3.94
N ARG A 297 -33.34 -9.77 -2.62
CA ARG A 297 -33.82 -8.67 -1.77
C ARG A 297 -33.18 -7.33 -2.13
N MET A 298 -31.94 -7.34 -2.63
CA MET A 298 -31.18 -6.15 -3.01
C MET A 298 -31.39 -5.72 -4.47
N GLU A 299 -32.22 -6.42 -5.23
CA GLU A 299 -32.54 -6.05 -6.62
C GLU A 299 -33.03 -4.59 -6.70
N GLY A 300 -32.41 -3.81 -7.60
CA GLY A 300 -32.69 -2.38 -7.78
C GLY A 300 -32.13 -1.45 -6.69
N LYS A 301 -31.47 -1.98 -5.65
CA LYS A 301 -30.86 -1.19 -4.56
C LYS A 301 -29.35 -1.40 -4.43
N GLY A 302 -28.87 -2.61 -4.66
CA GLY A 302 -27.46 -2.98 -4.53
C GLY A 302 -26.93 -3.65 -5.79
N LEU A 303 -25.66 -3.41 -6.09
CA LEU A 303 -24.93 -4.10 -7.17
C LEU A 303 -23.70 -4.80 -6.58
N ILE A 304 -23.60 -6.12 -6.74
CA ILE A 304 -22.41 -6.88 -6.38
C ILE A 304 -21.56 -7.11 -7.63
N ILE A 305 -20.29 -6.68 -7.60
CA ILE A 305 -19.32 -6.92 -8.67
C ILE A 305 -18.31 -7.95 -8.17
N ARG A 306 -18.33 -9.14 -8.76
CA ARG A 306 -17.38 -10.22 -8.44
C ARG A 306 -16.10 -10.08 -9.27
N GLY A 307 -14.96 -9.92 -8.60
CA GLY A 307 -13.64 -9.74 -9.19
C GLY A 307 -13.23 -8.27 -9.26
N TRP A 308 -12.88 -7.80 -10.45
CA TRP A 308 -12.39 -6.46 -10.68
C TRP A 308 -13.53 -5.48 -11.01
N ALA A 309 -13.37 -4.23 -10.58
CA ALA A 309 -14.25 -3.12 -10.92
C ALA A 309 -13.42 -1.88 -11.30
N PRO A 310 -13.93 -1.00 -12.18
CA PRO A 310 -13.25 0.24 -12.54
C PRO A 310 -13.37 1.27 -11.40
N GLN A 311 -12.66 1.04 -10.29
CA GLN A 311 -12.83 1.74 -9.01
C GLN A 311 -12.80 3.27 -9.15
N VAL A 312 -11.84 3.81 -9.92
CA VAL A 312 -11.73 5.26 -10.13
C VAL A 312 -12.95 5.82 -10.87
N LEU A 313 -13.48 5.11 -11.87
CA LEU A 313 -14.67 5.55 -12.61
C LEU A 313 -15.93 5.50 -11.74
N ILE A 314 -16.02 4.50 -10.86
CA ILE A 314 -17.11 4.41 -9.89
C ILE A 314 -17.02 5.60 -8.94
N LEU A 315 -15.86 5.84 -8.31
CA LEU A 315 -15.67 6.94 -7.36
C LEU A 315 -15.88 8.32 -7.99
N ASP A 316 -15.50 8.53 -9.25
CA ASP A 316 -15.72 9.80 -9.96
C ASP A 316 -17.20 10.08 -10.27
N HIS A 317 -18.08 9.09 -10.16
CA HIS A 317 -19.49 9.24 -10.50
C HIS A 317 -20.27 10.04 -9.43
N GLU A 318 -21.16 10.93 -9.88
CA GLU A 318 -21.94 11.82 -9.00
C GLU A 318 -22.86 11.05 -8.04
N ALA A 319 -23.38 9.89 -8.46
CA ALA A 319 -24.24 9.05 -7.62
C ALA A 319 -23.51 8.42 -6.41
N ILE A 320 -22.17 8.40 -6.39
CA ILE A 320 -21.43 7.85 -5.25
C ILE A 320 -21.34 8.89 -4.13
N GLY A 321 -21.97 8.58 -3.00
CA GLY A 321 -22.00 9.45 -1.81
C GLY A 321 -20.88 9.19 -0.79
N GLY A 322 -20.18 8.06 -0.87
CA GLY A 322 -19.13 7.70 0.08
C GLY A 322 -18.38 6.43 -0.31
N PHE A 323 -17.25 6.17 0.36
CA PHE A 323 -16.35 5.06 0.04
C PHE A 323 -15.92 4.28 1.30
N VAL A 324 -16.27 3.01 1.37
CA VAL A 324 -15.77 2.10 2.41
C VAL A 324 -14.39 1.59 2.00
N THR A 325 -13.38 1.75 2.85
CA THR A 325 -11.99 1.45 2.48
C THR A 325 -11.14 0.98 3.65
N HIS A 326 -10.17 0.11 3.38
CA HIS A 326 -9.18 -0.31 4.36
C HIS A 326 -8.12 0.73 4.71
N CYS A 327 -8.21 1.94 4.14
CA CYS A 327 -7.26 3.02 4.39
C CYS A 327 -5.83 2.73 3.93
N GLY A 328 -5.66 1.81 2.97
CA GLY A 328 -4.42 1.73 2.20
C GLY A 328 -4.23 3.03 1.43
N TRP A 329 -3.02 3.58 1.42
CA TRP A 329 -2.82 4.96 0.99
C TRP A 329 -3.25 5.25 -0.45
N ASN A 330 -3.13 4.28 -1.37
CA ASN A 330 -3.64 4.43 -2.73
C ASN A 330 -5.16 4.65 -2.77
N SER A 331 -5.93 3.85 -2.01
CA SER A 331 -7.38 3.97 -1.92
C SER A 331 -7.79 5.25 -1.19
N THR A 332 -7.07 5.63 -0.14
CA THR A 332 -7.30 6.89 0.56
C THR A 332 -7.13 8.08 -0.37
N LEU A 333 -6.04 8.10 -1.17
CA LEU A 333 -5.83 9.14 -2.18
C LEU A 333 -6.91 9.14 -3.25
N GLU A 334 -7.39 7.99 -3.71
CA GLU A 334 -8.50 7.92 -4.68
C GLU A 334 -9.78 8.55 -4.11
N GLY A 335 -10.14 8.22 -2.87
CA GLY A 335 -11.28 8.84 -2.16
C GLY A 335 -11.12 10.36 -2.04
N ILE A 336 -9.93 10.84 -1.65
CA ILE A 336 -9.60 12.26 -1.57
C ILE A 336 -9.73 12.93 -2.96
N THR A 337 -9.16 12.34 -4.01
CA THR A 337 -9.18 12.93 -5.36
C THR A 337 -10.57 12.96 -5.97
N ALA A 338 -11.42 11.99 -5.64
CA ALA A 338 -12.82 11.94 -6.06
C ALA A 338 -13.74 12.81 -5.17
N GLY A 339 -13.20 13.42 -4.10
CA GLY A 339 -13.96 14.24 -3.16
C GLY A 339 -15.01 13.45 -2.37
N LYS A 340 -14.75 12.16 -2.09
CA LYS A 340 -15.71 11.28 -1.41
C LYS A 340 -15.35 11.09 0.06
N PRO A 341 -16.32 11.25 0.99
CA PRO A 341 -16.10 10.90 2.38
C PRO A 341 -15.86 9.39 2.53
N MET A 342 -15.07 9.01 3.52
CA MET A 342 -14.63 7.62 3.70
C MET A 342 -15.21 6.98 4.96
N VAL A 343 -15.63 5.73 4.84
CA VAL A 343 -15.84 4.83 5.97
C VAL A 343 -14.57 4.00 6.12
N THR A 344 -13.83 4.21 7.20
CA THR A 344 -12.49 3.63 7.41
C THR A 344 -12.58 2.29 8.11
N TRP A 345 -11.90 1.30 7.54
CA TRP A 345 -11.82 -0.07 8.04
C TRP A 345 -10.37 -0.57 8.03
N PRO A 346 -9.47 0.00 8.84
CA PRO A 346 -8.08 -0.43 8.86
C PRO A 346 -7.94 -1.89 9.28
N VAL A 347 -6.96 -2.58 8.70
CA VAL A 347 -6.68 -4.00 8.94
C VAL A 347 -5.22 -4.21 9.34
N SER A 348 -4.27 -3.72 8.52
CA SER A 348 -2.84 -3.99 8.70
C SER A 348 -1.95 -2.87 8.17
N ALA A 349 -0.64 -3.12 8.02
CA ALA A 349 0.36 -2.15 7.58
C ALA A 349 0.24 -0.82 8.35
N GLU A 350 0.26 0.32 7.67
CA GLU A 350 0.11 1.66 8.24
C GLU A 350 -1.34 2.19 8.21
N GLN A 351 -2.32 1.33 7.94
CA GLN A 351 -3.71 1.73 7.72
C GLN A 351 -4.35 2.42 8.94
N PHE A 352 -3.99 2.00 10.16
CA PHE A 352 -4.45 2.69 11.38
C PHE A 352 -3.91 4.12 11.48
N TYR A 353 -2.73 4.40 10.97
CA TYR A 353 -2.20 5.77 10.91
C TYR A 353 -2.95 6.58 9.85
N ASN A 354 -3.18 5.99 8.67
CA ASN A 354 -3.98 6.64 7.62
C ASN A 354 -5.43 6.91 8.09
N GLU A 355 -6.04 6.02 8.88
CA GLU A 355 -7.34 6.26 9.50
C GLU A 355 -7.32 7.50 10.40
N LYS A 356 -6.31 7.66 11.25
CA LYS A 356 -6.16 8.84 12.11
C LYS A 356 -6.04 10.13 11.31
N LEU A 357 -5.29 10.10 10.20
CA LEU A 357 -5.24 11.24 9.28
C LEU A 357 -6.65 11.55 8.73
N VAL A 358 -7.37 10.56 8.23
CA VAL A 358 -8.70 10.74 7.61
C VAL A 358 -9.76 11.25 8.59
N ILE A 359 -9.84 10.65 9.79
CA ILE A 359 -10.88 10.97 10.78
C ILE A 359 -10.53 12.19 11.61
N GLU A 360 -9.32 12.24 12.19
CA GLU A 360 -9.01 13.20 13.26
C GLU A 360 -8.41 14.51 12.71
N VAL A 361 -7.61 14.41 11.64
CA VAL A 361 -6.92 15.57 11.04
C VAL A 361 -7.74 16.16 9.90
N LEU A 362 -8.05 15.37 8.87
CA LEU A 362 -8.77 15.82 7.68
C LEU A 362 -10.29 15.95 7.92
N LYS A 363 -10.84 15.15 8.84
CA LYS A 363 -12.28 15.11 9.18
C LYS A 363 -13.17 14.82 7.96
N ILE A 364 -12.71 13.93 7.10
CA ILE A 364 -13.43 13.51 5.88
C ILE A 364 -13.89 12.04 5.95
N GLY A 365 -13.92 11.45 7.14
CA GLY A 365 -14.37 10.08 7.29
C GLY A 365 -14.80 9.70 8.70
N ILE A 366 -15.35 8.49 8.79
CA ILE A 366 -15.82 7.85 10.02
C ILE A 366 -15.29 6.43 10.09
N GLY A 367 -14.92 5.98 11.29
CA GLY A 367 -14.41 4.62 11.49
C GLY A 367 -15.52 3.61 11.74
N VAL A 368 -15.37 2.42 11.16
CA VAL A 368 -16.25 1.27 11.51
C VAL A 368 -15.98 0.75 12.92
N GLY A 369 -14.89 1.18 13.56
CA GLY A 369 -14.56 0.85 14.94
C GLY A 369 -13.58 -0.32 15.10
N VAL A 370 -12.84 -0.71 14.06
CA VAL A 370 -11.75 -1.69 14.20
C VAL A 370 -10.68 -1.12 15.13
N LYS A 371 -10.25 -1.92 16.10
CA LYS A 371 -9.24 -1.52 17.11
C LYS A 371 -8.00 -2.39 17.10
N GLU A 372 -7.95 -3.41 16.25
CA GLU A 372 -6.90 -4.41 16.28
C GLU A 372 -6.25 -4.59 14.92
N TRP A 373 -4.93 -4.40 14.90
CA TRP A 373 -4.06 -4.65 13.79
C TRP A 373 -3.86 -6.16 13.63
N VAL A 374 -4.16 -6.66 12.44
CA VAL A 374 -4.10 -8.08 12.14
C VAL A 374 -2.85 -8.36 11.32
N LYS A 375 -2.01 -9.26 11.84
CA LYS A 375 -0.88 -9.85 11.08
C LYS A 375 -1.46 -10.57 9.89
N TRP A 376 -0.84 -10.44 8.71
CA TRP A 376 -1.18 -11.20 7.50
C TRP A 376 -1.53 -12.67 7.83
N HIS A 377 -2.81 -12.93 8.03
CA HIS A 377 -3.47 -14.21 8.10
C HIS A 377 -4.52 -14.14 7.00
N GLY A 378 -4.66 -15.24 6.25
CA GLY A 378 -5.52 -15.28 5.08
C GLY A 378 -6.90 -14.73 5.38
N ASP A 379 -7.39 -13.91 4.45
CA ASP A 379 -8.74 -13.45 4.08
C ASP A 379 -9.91 -13.41 5.11
N HIS A 380 -9.68 -13.62 6.40
CA HIS A 380 -10.70 -13.54 7.45
C HIS A 380 -10.26 -12.60 8.55
N VAL A 381 -10.88 -11.41 8.55
CA VAL A 381 -10.92 -10.56 9.74
C VAL A 381 -12.09 -11.06 10.57
N GLU A 382 -11.82 -11.89 11.59
CA GLU A 382 -12.79 -12.04 12.69
C GLU A 382 -12.88 -10.69 13.40
N ALA A 383 -13.87 -9.88 13.03
CA ALA A 383 -14.24 -8.72 13.83
C ALA A 383 -14.81 -9.24 15.15
N LYS A 384 -13.97 -9.33 16.19
CA LYS A 384 -14.47 -9.39 17.56
C LYS A 384 -15.00 -7.99 17.89
N LEU A 385 -16.29 -7.79 17.63
CA LEU A 385 -17.06 -6.64 18.11
C LEU A 385 -17.03 -6.57 19.64
#